data_AF-A0A382ZT38-F1
#
_entry.id   AF-A0A382ZT38-F1
#
_cell.length_a   1.000
_cell.length_b   1.000
_cell.length_c   1.000
_cell.angle_alpha   90.00
_cell.angle_beta   90.00
_cell.angle_gamma   90.00
#
_symmetry.space_group_name_H-M   'P 1'
#
loop_
_entity.id
_entity.type
_entity.pdbx_description
1 polymer ?
#
loop_
_entity_poly.entity_id
_entity_poly.type
_entity_poly.pdbx_seq_one_letter_code
_entity_poly.pdbx_strand_id
1 'polypeptide(L)'
;MKIVTIIPAHLASIRLPRKILMPIHGIPMIEHVRRRAKLSNKINKVFVATGDLKIKYCVESFGGEVLITKKKHINGTSRASEA
;
A
#
# COMPACT_ATOMS: atom_id res chain seq x y z
N MET A 1 -1.74 14.64 18.76
CA MET A 1 -2.68 14.00 17.80
C MET A 1 -1.98 12.81 17.17
N LYS A 2 -2.63 11.64 17.07
CA LYS A 2 -2.05 10.48 16.36
C LYS A 2 -2.50 10.53 14.90
N ILE A 3 -1.56 10.56 13.96
CA ILE A 3 -1.81 10.60 12.52
C ILE A 3 -1.29 9.29 11.91
N VAL A 4 -2.16 8.61 11.18
CA VAL A 4 -1.86 7.37 10.48
C VAL A 4 -2.01 7.59 8.98
N THR A 5 -1.13 7.00 8.19
CA THR A 5 -1.24 6.98 6.73
C THR A 5 -1.69 5.61 6.25
N ILE A 6 -2.74 5.60 5.43
CA ILE A 6 -3.20 4.42 4.73
C ILE A 6 -2.82 4.57 3.25
N ILE A 7 -2.19 3.55 2.69
CA ILE A 7 -1.84 3.46 1.27
C ILE A 7 -2.71 2.39 0.62
N PRO A 8 -3.82 2.77 -0.06
CA PRO A 8 -4.66 1.82 -0.79
C PRO A 8 -3.93 1.23 -1.99
N ALA A 9 -3.86 -0.09 -2.08
CA ALA A 9 -3.15 -0.79 -3.15
C ALA A 9 -3.92 -2.01 -3.68
N HIS A 10 -3.97 -2.16 -5.00
CA HIS A 10 -4.61 -3.31 -5.68
C HIS A 10 -3.85 -3.65 -6.98
N LEU A 11 -3.91 -4.92 -7.40
CA LEU A 11 -3.18 -5.39 -8.59
C LEU A 11 -3.90 -5.14 -9.93
N ALA A 12 -5.21 -4.95 -9.92
CA ALA A 12 -6.08 -4.93 -11.10
C ALA A 12 -6.03 -3.62 -11.92
N SER A 13 -4.82 -3.12 -12.25
CA SER A 13 -4.67 -1.99 -13.17
C SER A 13 -4.71 -2.47 -14.63
N ILE A 14 -5.57 -1.84 -15.44
CA ILE A 14 -5.77 -2.20 -16.86
C ILE A 14 -4.62 -1.65 -17.74
N ARG A 15 -4.33 -0.35 -17.62
CA ARG A 15 -3.32 0.33 -18.47
C ARG A 15 -1.87 0.01 -18.10
N LEU A 16 -1.63 -0.39 -16.85
CA LEU A 16 -0.29 -0.74 -16.37
C LEU A 16 -0.38 -1.98 -15.46
N PRO A 17 -0.41 -3.18 -16.04
CA PRO A 17 -0.56 -4.42 -15.30
C PRO A 17 0.46 -4.55 -14.18
N ARG A 18 0.02 -5.00 -12.99
CA ARG A 18 0.88 -5.19 -11.81
C ARG A 18 1.66 -3.94 -11.37
N LYS A 19 1.21 -2.72 -11.74
CA LYS A 19 1.81 -1.43 -11.39
C LYS A 19 2.40 -1.37 -9.97
N ILE A 20 1.65 -1.84 -8.97
CA ILE A 20 2.03 -1.78 -7.55
C ILE A 20 3.33 -2.55 -7.26
N LEU A 21 3.56 -3.66 -7.95
CA LEU A 21 4.73 -4.53 -7.80
C LEU A 21 5.80 -4.27 -8.86
N MET A 22 5.58 -3.31 -9.75
CA MET A 22 6.54 -2.98 -10.80
C MET A 22 7.84 -2.45 -10.15
N PRO A 23 9.01 -3.00 -10.50
CA PRO A 23 10.27 -2.53 -9.95
C PRO A 23 10.61 -1.15 -10.52
N ILE A 24 11.03 -0.26 -9.63
CA ILE A 24 11.61 1.04 -9.95
C ILE A 24 12.99 1.04 -9.30
N HIS A 25 14.05 0.96 -10.10
CA HIS A 25 15.43 0.76 -9.61
C HIS A 25 15.56 -0.43 -8.64
N GLY A 26 14.96 -1.58 -8.99
CA GLY A 26 15.02 -2.82 -8.20
C GLY A 26 14.10 -2.86 -6.97
N ILE A 27 13.41 -1.78 -6.63
CA ILE A 27 12.48 -1.72 -5.50
C ILE A 27 11.04 -1.60 -6.03
N PRO A 28 10.08 -2.40 -5.54
CA PRO A 28 8.67 -2.30 -5.97
C PRO A 28 8.08 -0.91 -5.75
N MET A 29 7.24 -0.45 -6.68
CA MET A 29 6.58 0.86 -6.63
C MET A 29 5.89 1.15 -5.29
N ILE A 30 5.22 0.16 -4.69
CA ILE A 30 4.55 0.35 -3.39
C ILE A 30 5.52 0.66 -2.24
N GLU A 31 6.70 0.06 -2.28
CA GLU A 31 7.70 0.23 -1.25
C GLU A 31 8.33 1.64 -1.33
N HIS A 32 8.49 2.16 -2.55
CA HIS A 32 8.87 3.56 -2.78
C HIS A 32 7.89 4.54 -2.13
N VAL A 33 6.58 4.28 -2.19
CA VAL A 33 5.55 5.13 -1.58
C VAL A 33 5.58 5.00 -0.06
N ARG A 34 5.66 3.77 0.47
CA ARG A 34 5.72 3.52 1.92
C ARG A 34 6.92 4.19 2.58
N ARG A 35 8.11 4.07 1.97
CA ARG A 35 9.34 4.73 2.46
C ARG A 35 9.19 6.25 2.49
N ARG A 36 8.62 6.85 1.44
CA ARG A 36 8.37 8.30 1.39
C ARG A 36 7.38 8.76 2.46
N ALA A 37 6.30 8.00 2.70
CA ALA A 37 5.36 8.31 3.78
C ALA A 37 6.04 8.31 5.16
N LYS A 38 6.98 7.39 5.39
CA LYS A 38 7.77 7.32 6.63
C LYS A 38 8.75 8.48 6.84
N LEU A 39 9.08 9.27 5.81
CA LEU A 39 9.95 10.44 5.95
C LEU A 39 9.26 11.63 6.65
N SER A 40 7.93 11.59 6.80
CA SER A 40 7.20 12.66 7.48
C SER A 40 7.29 12.53 9.00
N ASN A 41 7.83 13.55 9.65
CA ASN A 41 7.90 13.63 11.13
C ASN A 41 6.52 13.74 11.82
N LYS A 42 5.45 13.94 11.05
CA LYS A 42 4.08 14.06 11.58
C LYS A 42 3.32 12.73 11.55
N ILE A 43 3.79 11.74 10.79
CA ILE A 43 3.10 10.46 10.62
C ILE A 43 3.61 9.48 11.67
N ASN A 44 2.69 8.91 12.46
CA ASN A 44 3.04 7.94 13.50
C ASN A 44 3.13 6.51 12.95
N LYS A 45 2.27 6.16 11.99
CA LYS A 45 2.22 4.83 11.37
C LYS A 45 1.84 4.89 9.91
N VAL A 46 2.33 3.91 9.15
CA VAL A 46 2.03 3.73 7.73
C VAL A 46 1.58 2.31 7.50
N PHE A 47 0.35 2.14 6.99
CA PHE A 47 -0.20 0.85 6.60
C PHE A 47 -0.47 0.82 5.10
N VAL A 48 -0.25 -0.34 4.49
CA VAL A 48 -0.75 -0.63 3.14
C VAL A 48 -2.07 -1.38 3.25
N ALA A 49 -3.14 -0.83 2.70
CA ALA A 49 -4.46 -1.47 2.66
C ALA A 49 -4.63 -2.21 1.33
N THR A 50 -4.73 -3.54 1.36
CA THR A 50 -4.81 -4.35 0.14
C THR A 50 -5.62 -5.62 0.33
N GLY A 51 -6.26 -6.08 -0.75
CA GLY A 51 -6.95 -7.38 -0.80
C GLY A 51 -6.14 -8.44 -1.55
N ASP A 52 -4.94 -8.08 -2.01
CA ASP A 52 -4.08 -8.95 -2.81
C ASP A 52 -2.91 -9.46 -1.96
N LEU A 53 -2.88 -10.78 -1.71
CA LEU A 53 -1.84 -11.40 -0.89
C LEU A 53 -0.42 -11.17 -1.43
N LYS A 54 -0.25 -11.04 -2.75
CA LYS A 54 1.06 -10.72 -3.35
C LYS A 54 1.56 -9.34 -2.93
N ILE A 55 0.67 -8.36 -2.76
CA ILE A 55 1.04 -7.03 -2.25
C ILE A 55 1.40 -7.15 -0.76
N LYS A 56 0.60 -7.90 0.02
CA LYS A 56 0.90 -8.17 1.44
C LYS A 56 2.31 -8.70 1.63
N TYR A 57 2.63 -9.83 1.01
CA TYR A 57 3.93 -10.48 1.18
C TYR A 57 5.08 -9.60 0.71
N CYS A 58 4.90 -8.87 -0.40
CA CYS A 58 5.90 -7.92 -0.88
C CYS A 58 6.18 -6.81 0.14
N VAL A 59 5.15 -6.25 0.78
CA VAL A 59 5.34 -5.16 1.75
C VAL A 59 5.93 -5.70 3.06
N GLU A 60 5.45 -6.86 3.52
CA GLU A 60 5.98 -7.52 4.73
C GLU A 60 7.44 -7.92 4.58
N SER A 61 7.90 -8.33 3.39
CA SER A 61 9.32 -8.64 3.14
C SER A 61 10.25 -7.42 3.26
N PHE A 62 9.71 -6.20 3.24
CA PHE A 62 10.44 -4.95 3.54
C PHE A 62 10.13 -4.41 4.95
N GLY A 63 9.53 -5.21 5.82
CA GLY A 63 9.14 -4.81 7.17
C GLY A 63 8.06 -3.73 7.18
N GLY A 64 7.13 -3.74 6.22
CA GLY A 64 5.96 -2.88 6.21
C GLY A 64 4.74 -3.50 6.86
N GLU A 65 3.89 -2.67 7.47
CA GLU A 65 2.61 -3.09 8.04
C GLU A 65 1.52 -3.09 6.95
N VAL A 66 0.69 -4.13 6.94
CA VAL A 66 -0.35 -4.34 5.93
C VAL A 66 -1.68 -4.62 6.62
N LEU A 67 -2.75 -4.02 6.11
CA LEU A 67 -4.12 -4.29 6.49
C LEU A 67 -4.80 -5.01 5.33
N ILE A 68 -5.25 -6.25 5.56
CA ILE A 68 -5.99 -7.00 4.55
C ILE A 68 -7.41 -6.47 4.49
N THR A 69 -7.79 -5.97 3.32
CA THR A 69 -9.15 -5.49 3.04
C THR A 69 -9.87 -6.40 2.05
N LYS A 70 -11.18 -6.21 1.89
CA LYS A 70 -11.93 -6.80 0.80
C LYS A 70 -11.32 -6.42 -0.55
N LYS A 71 -11.45 -7.32 -1.53
CA LYS A 71 -10.99 -7.08 -2.91
C LYS A 71 -11.89 -6.08 -3.65
N LYS A 72 -13.21 -6.18 -3.43
CA LYS A 72 -14.22 -5.36 -4.09
C LYS A 72 -14.45 -4.07 -3.30
N HIS A 73 -13.82 -3.00 -3.77
CA HIS A 73 -14.08 -1.63 -3.36
C HIS A 73 -14.28 -0.77 -4.59
N ILE A 74 -15.16 0.23 -4.53
CA ILE A 74 -15.45 1.12 -5.65
C ILE A 74 -14.26 2.06 -5.97
N ASN A 75 -13.48 2.42 -4.95
CA ASN A 75 -12.37 3.36 -5.07
C ASN A 75 -11.40 3.24 -3.87
N GLY A 76 -10.31 4.02 -3.91
CA GLY A 76 -9.31 4.06 -2.85
C GLY A 76 -9.87 4.51 -1.49
N THR A 77 -10.79 5.47 -1.47
CA THR A 77 -11.39 5.99 -0.23
C THR A 77 -12.21 4.93 0.50
N SER A 78 -13.06 4.19 -0.23
CA SER A 78 -13.85 3.10 0.37
C SER A 78 -12.98 1.97 0.94
N ARG A 79 -11.80 1.72 0.33
CA ARG A 79 -10.82 0.78 0.88
C ARG A 79 -10.14 1.34 2.13
N ALA A 80 -9.75 2.61 2.10
CA ALA A 80 -9.11 3.28 3.24
C ALA A 80 -10.06 3.36 4.46
N SER A 81 -11.36 3.42 4.24
CA SER A 81 -12.37 3.43 5.32
C SER A 81 -12.56 2.06 6.00
N GLU A 82 -12.20 0.95 5.35
CA GLU A 82 -12.25 -0.39 5.95
C GLU A 82 -11.02 -0.69 6.81
N ALA A 83 -9.89 -0.08 6.47
CA ALA A 83 -8.57 -0.32 7.06
C ALA A 83 -8.35 0.54 8.33
#